data_AF-A0A1I2JGM9-F1
#
_entry.id   AF-A0A1I2JGM9-F1
#
_cell.length_a   1.000
_cell.length_b   1.000
_cell.length_c   1.000
_cell.angle_alpha   90.00
_cell.angle_beta   90.00
_cell.angle_gamma   90.00
#
_symmetry.space_group_name_H-M   'P 1'
#
loop_
_entity.id
_entity.type
_entity.pdbx_description
1 polymer ?
#
loop_
_entity_poly.entity_id
_entity_poly.type
_entity_poly.pdbx_seq_one_letter_code
_entity_poly.pdbx_strand_id
1 'polypeptide(L)'
;MAAVTGPGYGYPPPEGTGPRRRWLWAAVGIWGVVLIGIGFWSVRNDPPTVPEQRDVGRAVAVLRVASGAVVAAAQDERWVLSLGALQVEKCAITPVWDGQEASRAVGLYVPEGDARAALDTVVKRLPADYRAGVVTSRGGTRLTFFADAGEQVGIESEANSADHLLTLRVFTGCRPAVGDLDLTDPPAGAAPAVLDSTVAAITAGSTAPASASPAATPGAEGVAAEARAVACPGGGTMSTFVRDAGPAAPESGPKGVPEGTVPVWSDAGGWAYRSGSESVVVTADRDRFRVSVTTACRAG
;
A
#
# COMPACT_ATOMS: atom_id res chain seq x y z
N MET A 1 58.37 -62.50 -43.12
CA MET A 1 58.42 -61.72 -41.86
C MET A 1 57.14 -62.02 -41.10
N ALA A 2 57.28 -62.55 -39.88
CA ALA A 2 56.20 -63.17 -39.11
C ALA A 2 55.32 -62.11 -38.41
N ALA A 3 54.00 -62.32 -38.46
CA ALA A 3 53.01 -61.55 -37.73
C ALA A 3 52.98 -62.00 -36.26
N VAL A 4 53.16 -61.06 -35.34
CA VAL A 4 53.04 -61.28 -33.88
C VAL A 4 51.57 -61.08 -33.50
N THR A 5 50.85 -62.17 -33.29
CA THR A 5 49.53 -62.17 -32.63
C THR A 5 49.75 -62.09 -31.12
N GLY A 6 49.58 -60.89 -30.55
CA GLY A 6 49.57 -60.68 -29.10
C GLY A 6 48.34 -61.33 -28.45
N PRO A 7 48.46 -61.91 -27.24
CA PRO A 7 47.36 -62.55 -26.55
C PRO A 7 46.29 -61.52 -26.17
N GLY A 8 45.05 -61.77 -26.60
CA GLY A 8 43.89 -60.99 -26.22
C GLY A 8 43.66 -61.06 -24.71
N TYR A 9 43.83 -59.94 -24.01
CA TYR A 9 43.34 -59.74 -22.66
C TYR A 9 41.81 -59.68 -22.70
N GLY A 10 41.16 -60.85 -22.65
CA GLY A 10 39.75 -60.94 -22.33
C GLY A 10 39.56 -60.51 -20.87
N TYR A 11 39.03 -59.30 -20.65
CA TYR A 11 38.53 -58.92 -19.34
C TYR A 11 37.42 -59.90 -18.95
N PRO A 12 37.49 -60.57 -17.79
CA PRO A 12 36.37 -61.36 -17.30
C PRO A 12 35.16 -60.42 -17.11
N PRO A 13 33.94 -60.86 -17.45
CA PRO A 13 32.74 -60.08 -17.15
C PRO A 13 32.68 -59.84 -15.63
N PRO A 14 32.37 -58.63 -15.16
CA PRO A 14 32.36 -58.34 -13.73
C PRO A 14 31.40 -59.29 -13.00
N GLU A 15 31.94 -60.04 -12.05
CA GLU A 15 31.21 -61.02 -11.25
C GLU A 15 30.11 -60.35 -10.41
N GLY A 16 28.92 -60.95 -10.50
CA GLY A 16 27.84 -61.01 -9.49
C GLY A 16 27.59 -59.80 -8.57
N THR A 17 26.39 -59.24 -8.68
CA THR A 17 25.81 -58.25 -7.75
C THR A 17 25.63 -58.80 -6.34
N GLY A 18 26.70 -58.82 -5.54
CA GLY A 18 26.67 -59.30 -4.16
C GLY A 18 25.74 -58.48 -3.23
N PRO A 19 25.29 -59.06 -2.09
CA PRO A 19 24.37 -58.43 -1.14
C PRO A 19 24.89 -57.08 -0.59
N ARG A 20 26.21 -56.87 -0.59
CA ARG A 20 26.85 -55.58 -0.27
C ARG A 20 26.38 -54.43 -1.18
N ARG A 21 26.15 -54.69 -2.46
CA ARG A 21 25.65 -53.66 -3.39
C ARG A 21 24.23 -53.23 -3.04
N ARG A 22 23.38 -54.17 -2.61
CA ARG A 22 21.99 -53.87 -2.19
C ARG A 22 21.96 -53.06 -0.90
N TRP A 23 22.83 -53.37 0.07
CA TRP A 23 22.98 -52.61 1.31
C TRP A 23 23.46 -51.17 1.07
N LEU A 24 24.42 -50.98 0.15
CA LEU A 24 24.88 -49.64 -0.21
C LEU A 24 23.73 -48.79 -0.79
N TRP A 25 22.94 -49.35 -1.72
CA TRP A 25 21.79 -48.65 -2.27
C TRP A 25 20.74 -48.32 -1.22
N ALA A 26 20.48 -49.22 -0.27
CA ALA A 26 19.58 -48.96 0.84
C ALA A 26 20.08 -47.81 1.73
N ALA A 27 21.38 -47.81 2.08
CA ALA A 27 22.00 -46.74 2.87
C ALA A 27 21.92 -45.38 2.16
N VAL A 28 22.21 -45.33 0.86
CA VAL A 28 22.09 -44.10 0.04
C VAL A 28 20.64 -43.64 -0.04
N GLY A 29 19.68 -44.56 -0.23
CA GLY A 29 18.26 -44.24 -0.26
C GLY A 29 17.77 -43.66 1.06
N ILE A 30 18.11 -44.30 2.18
CA ILE A 30 17.80 -43.80 3.54
C ILE A 30 18.42 -42.41 3.72
N TRP A 31 19.68 -42.22 3.32
CA TRP A 31 20.34 -40.93 3.48
C TRP A 31 19.71 -39.83 2.63
N GLY A 32 19.31 -40.14 1.39
CA GLY A 32 18.55 -39.23 0.54
C GLY A 32 17.23 -38.81 1.18
N VAL A 33 16.47 -39.76 1.75
CA VAL A 33 15.23 -39.46 2.46
C VAL A 33 15.49 -38.59 3.70
N VAL A 34 16.54 -38.87 4.47
CA VAL A 34 16.91 -38.05 5.64
C VAL A 34 17.26 -36.62 5.23
N LEU A 35 18.08 -36.43 4.20
CA LEU A 35 18.46 -35.10 3.72
C LEU A 35 17.26 -34.32 3.17
N ILE A 36 16.35 -34.99 2.45
CA ILE A 36 15.09 -34.38 1.99
C ILE A 36 14.22 -33.97 3.19
N GLY A 37 14.13 -34.85 4.21
CA GLY A 37 13.38 -34.57 5.43
C GLY A 37 13.93 -33.38 6.21
N ILE A 38 15.26 -33.33 6.40
CA ILE A 38 15.94 -32.21 7.08
C ILE A 38 15.77 -30.91 6.27
N GLY A 39 15.95 -30.96 4.95
CA GLY A 39 15.76 -29.80 4.08
C GLY A 39 14.33 -29.26 4.15
N PHE A 40 13.33 -30.14 4.11
CA PHE A 40 11.92 -29.76 4.25
C PHE A 40 11.61 -29.17 5.64
N TRP A 41 12.17 -29.77 6.70
CA TRP A 41 11.98 -29.26 8.06
C TRP A 41 12.64 -27.90 8.26
N SER A 42 13.88 -27.73 7.76
CA SER A 42 14.64 -26.47 7.81
C SER A 42 13.89 -25.34 7.09
N VAL A 43 13.45 -25.56 5.84
CA VAL A 43 12.66 -24.59 5.06
C VAL A 43 11.37 -24.17 5.78
N ARG A 44 10.81 -25.04 6.63
CA ARG A 44 9.53 -24.77 7.30
C ARG A 44 9.65 -24.20 8.71
N ASN A 45 10.76 -24.44 9.41
CA ASN A 45 10.90 -24.11 10.84
C ASN A 45 12.07 -23.19 11.17
N ASP A 46 13.10 -23.11 10.32
CA ASP A 46 14.24 -22.25 10.62
C ASP A 46 13.88 -20.77 10.39
N PRO A 47 14.29 -19.87 11.29
CA PRO A 47 14.01 -18.46 11.15
C PRO A 47 14.74 -17.90 9.91
N PRO A 48 14.14 -16.92 9.22
CA PRO A 48 14.72 -16.32 8.03
C PRO A 48 16.13 -15.78 8.29
N THR A 49 17.13 -16.28 7.56
CA THR A 49 18.54 -15.87 7.72
C THR A 49 18.86 -14.53 7.05
N VAL A 50 17.92 -14.00 6.25
CA VAL A 50 18.07 -12.74 5.50
C VAL A 50 16.92 -11.81 5.90
N PRO A 51 17.17 -10.51 6.18
CA PRO A 51 16.11 -9.54 6.49
C PRO A 51 14.96 -9.53 5.46
N GLU A 52 15.29 -9.82 4.20
CA GLU A 52 14.38 -9.96 3.06
C GLU A 52 13.32 -11.05 3.28
N GLN A 53 13.58 -12.04 4.13
CA GLN A 53 12.67 -13.14 4.44
C GLN A 53 11.86 -12.92 5.74
N ARG A 54 11.93 -11.74 6.35
CA ARG A 54 11.08 -11.40 7.51
C ARG A 54 9.61 -11.35 7.09
N ASP A 55 8.74 -11.72 8.01
CA ASP A 55 7.29 -11.74 7.78
C ASP A 55 6.70 -10.34 7.58
N VAL A 56 5.48 -10.30 7.03
CA VAL A 56 4.75 -9.05 6.77
C VAL A 56 4.45 -8.26 8.06
N GLY A 57 4.32 -8.92 9.21
CA GLY A 57 4.03 -8.26 10.50
C GLY A 57 5.10 -7.27 10.90
N ARG A 58 6.37 -7.66 10.76
CA ARG A 58 7.49 -6.76 11.02
C ARG A 58 7.58 -5.62 10.00
N ALA A 59 7.27 -5.90 8.74
CA ALA A 59 7.28 -4.89 7.68
C ALA A 59 6.14 -3.86 7.83
N VAL A 60 4.97 -4.24 8.37
CA VAL A 60 3.86 -3.32 8.63
C VAL A 60 4.22 -2.22 9.63
N ALA A 61 5.04 -2.53 10.64
CA ALA A 61 5.51 -1.51 11.58
C ALA A 61 6.33 -0.42 10.87
N VAL A 62 7.24 -0.82 9.97
CA VAL A 62 8.04 0.10 9.15
C VAL A 62 7.16 0.85 8.16
N LEU A 63 6.20 0.17 7.52
CA LEU A 63 5.23 0.80 6.62
C LEU A 63 4.41 1.88 7.31
N ARG A 64 4.00 1.69 8.57
CA ARG A 64 3.26 2.69 9.35
C ARG A 64 4.10 3.94 9.61
N VAL A 65 5.37 3.77 9.99
CA VAL A 65 6.33 4.87 10.18
C VAL A 65 6.58 5.60 8.85
N ALA A 66 6.82 4.85 7.78
CA ALA A 66 7.03 5.39 6.44
C ALA A 66 5.81 6.15 5.93
N SER A 67 4.60 5.64 6.16
CA SER A 67 3.35 6.34 5.83
C SER A 67 3.25 7.67 6.59
N GLY A 68 3.58 7.67 7.88
CA GLY A 68 3.70 8.89 8.69
C GLY A 68 4.70 9.91 8.13
N ALA A 69 5.87 9.44 7.71
CA ALA A 69 6.89 10.28 7.08
C ALA A 69 6.44 10.86 5.73
N VAL A 70 5.78 10.06 4.90
CA VAL A 70 5.23 10.51 3.60
C VAL A 70 4.15 11.57 3.80
N VAL A 71 3.18 11.36 4.69
CA VAL A 71 2.13 12.37 4.94
C VAL A 71 2.71 13.64 5.55
N ALA A 72 3.76 13.55 6.38
CA ALA A 72 4.42 14.72 6.93
C ALA A 72 5.21 15.48 5.86
N ALA A 73 5.91 14.77 4.97
CA ALA A 73 6.64 15.39 3.87
C ALA A 73 5.72 16.03 2.82
N ALA A 74 4.57 15.42 2.56
CA ALA A 74 3.58 15.91 1.58
C ALA A 74 2.69 17.04 2.11
N GLN A 75 2.75 17.38 3.40
CA GLN A 75 1.97 18.48 3.97
C GLN A 75 2.45 19.83 3.49
N ASP A 76 1.61 20.52 2.72
CA ASP A 76 1.88 21.85 2.22
C ASP A 76 0.52 22.51 1.90
N GLU A 77 0.42 23.82 2.12
CA GLU A 77 -0.85 24.54 2.07
C GLU A 77 -1.47 24.61 0.66
N ARG A 78 -0.65 24.39 -0.38
CA ARG A 78 -1.08 24.42 -1.79
C ARG A 78 -1.80 23.16 -2.27
N TRP A 79 -1.78 22.08 -1.49
CA TRP A 79 -2.17 20.74 -1.92
C TRP A 79 -3.17 20.14 -0.94
N VAL A 80 -4.02 19.24 -1.41
CA VAL A 80 -4.98 18.52 -0.57
C VAL A 80 -4.52 17.07 -0.39
N LEU A 81 -4.62 16.55 0.83
CA LEU A 81 -4.14 15.22 1.21
C LEU A 81 -5.29 14.29 1.59
N SER A 82 -5.17 13.02 1.23
CA SER A 82 -6.04 11.94 1.71
C SER A 82 -5.23 10.70 2.09
N LEU A 83 -5.69 9.98 3.12
CA LEU A 83 -5.10 8.70 3.55
C LEU A 83 -6.00 7.53 3.15
N GLY A 84 -5.42 6.59 2.42
CA GLY A 84 -6.02 5.30 2.11
C GLY A 84 -6.02 4.35 3.31
N ALA A 85 -6.90 3.34 3.27
CA ALA A 85 -6.87 2.25 4.25
C ALA A 85 -5.55 1.48 4.14
N LEU A 86 -5.12 0.84 5.23
CA LEU A 86 -4.09 -0.19 5.15
C LEU A 86 -4.70 -1.42 4.49
N GLN A 87 -4.13 -1.83 3.35
CA GLN A 87 -4.58 -2.97 2.59
C GLN A 87 -3.57 -4.10 2.71
N VAL A 88 -4.07 -5.33 2.70
CA VAL A 88 -3.24 -6.53 2.68
C VAL A 88 -3.73 -7.41 1.54
N GLU A 89 -2.85 -7.64 0.58
CA GLU A 89 -3.14 -8.46 -0.59
C GLU A 89 -2.36 -9.77 -0.51
N LYS A 90 -2.95 -10.83 -1.08
CA LYS A 90 -2.24 -12.10 -1.25
C LYS A 90 -1.31 -12.00 -2.44
N CYS A 91 -0.11 -12.52 -2.29
CA CYS A 91 0.89 -12.60 -3.36
C CYS A 91 1.56 -13.98 -3.33
N ALA A 92 2.37 -14.30 -4.33
CA ALA A 92 3.17 -15.51 -4.36
C ALA A 92 4.64 -15.14 -4.29
N ILE A 93 5.36 -15.61 -3.26
CA ILE A 93 6.81 -15.46 -3.15
C ILE A 93 7.48 -16.43 -4.13
N THR A 94 6.97 -17.66 -4.16
CA THR A 94 7.33 -18.69 -5.13
C THR A 94 6.07 -19.45 -5.56
N PRO A 95 6.09 -20.27 -6.62
CA PRO A 95 4.93 -21.05 -7.06
C PRO A 95 4.32 -21.98 -6.00
N VAL A 96 5.07 -22.27 -4.92
CA VAL A 96 4.64 -23.16 -3.82
C VAL A 96 4.56 -22.44 -2.48
N TRP A 97 4.80 -21.13 -2.44
CA TRP A 97 4.86 -20.35 -1.21
C TRP A 97 4.07 -19.06 -1.35
N ASP A 98 2.92 -19.04 -0.69
CA ASP A 98 2.07 -17.86 -0.56
C ASP A 98 2.73 -16.80 0.34
N GLY A 99 2.45 -15.55 0.00
CA GLY A 99 2.85 -14.39 0.78
C GLY A 99 1.71 -13.39 0.93
N GLN A 100 2.02 -12.34 1.67
CA GLN A 100 1.18 -11.16 1.82
C GLN A 100 1.99 -9.91 1.52
N GLU A 101 1.36 -8.95 0.89
CA GLU A 101 1.88 -7.59 0.73
C GLU A 101 0.95 -6.63 1.46
N ALA A 102 1.50 -5.84 2.38
CA ALA A 102 0.79 -4.74 2.98
C ALA A 102 1.10 -3.46 2.21
N SER A 103 0.08 -2.65 1.93
CA SER A 103 0.22 -1.37 1.26
C SER A 103 -0.72 -0.31 1.82
N ARG A 104 -0.32 0.96 1.70
CA ARG A 104 -1.13 2.11 2.07
C ARG A 104 -0.91 3.22 1.05
N ALA A 105 -2.00 3.78 0.56
CA ALA A 105 -1.97 4.90 -0.38
C ALA A 105 -2.06 6.24 0.37
N VAL A 106 -1.28 7.21 -0.08
CA VAL A 106 -1.40 8.63 0.28
C VAL A 106 -1.77 9.38 -1.00
N GLY A 107 -2.99 9.90 -1.04
CA GLY A 107 -3.48 10.71 -2.16
C GLY A 107 -3.03 12.15 -1.97
N LEU A 108 -2.41 12.72 -3.00
CA LEU A 108 -1.98 14.11 -3.05
C LEU A 108 -2.65 14.78 -4.26
N TYR A 109 -3.59 15.66 -3.98
CA TYR A 109 -4.31 16.44 -4.99
C TYR A 109 -3.61 17.77 -5.21
N VAL A 110 -3.34 18.05 -6.48
CA VAL A 110 -2.43 19.09 -6.93
C VAL A 110 -3.09 19.97 -8.01
N PRO A 111 -2.74 21.26 -8.10
CA PRO A 111 -3.12 22.07 -9.25
C PRO A 111 -2.56 21.49 -10.57
N GLU A 112 -3.19 21.82 -11.69
CA GLU A 112 -2.69 21.37 -13.00
C GLU A 112 -1.24 21.81 -13.22
N GLY A 113 -0.38 20.89 -13.67
CA GLY A 113 1.03 21.17 -13.96
C GLY A 113 1.96 21.17 -12.74
N ASP A 114 1.43 21.09 -11.52
CA ASP A 114 2.23 21.14 -10.28
C ASP A 114 2.72 19.75 -9.83
N ALA A 115 2.36 18.66 -10.54
CA ALA A 115 2.69 17.29 -10.16
C ALA A 115 4.18 17.08 -9.85
N ARG A 116 5.07 17.63 -10.69
CA ARG A 116 6.53 17.54 -10.47
C ARG A 116 6.97 18.31 -9.23
N ALA A 117 6.46 19.53 -9.06
CA ALA A 117 6.80 20.36 -7.91
C ALA A 117 6.34 19.71 -6.59
N ALA A 118 5.25 18.93 -6.63
CA ALA A 118 4.73 18.16 -5.50
C ALA A 118 5.75 17.12 -5.07
N LEU A 119 6.12 16.27 -6.03
CA LEU A 119 7.02 15.16 -5.78
C LEU A 119 8.41 15.66 -5.37
N ASP A 120 8.92 16.73 -5.99
CA ASP A 120 10.18 17.36 -5.59
C ASP A 120 10.12 17.93 -4.16
N THR A 121 8.96 18.45 -3.73
CA THR A 121 8.76 18.92 -2.35
C THR A 121 8.77 17.74 -1.37
N VAL A 122 8.10 16.64 -1.72
CA VAL A 122 8.11 15.41 -0.92
C VAL A 122 9.53 14.86 -0.79
N VAL A 123 10.29 14.76 -1.89
CA VAL A 123 11.70 14.32 -1.87
C VAL A 123 12.55 15.15 -0.90
N LYS A 124 12.41 16.48 -0.94
CA LYS A 124 13.21 17.38 -0.08
C LYS A 124 12.89 17.26 1.41
N ARG A 125 11.69 16.80 1.77
CA ARG A 125 11.20 16.75 3.15
C ARG A 125 11.19 15.34 3.73
N LEU A 126 11.31 14.31 2.89
CA LEU A 126 11.50 12.94 3.37
C LEU A 126 12.86 12.78 4.07
N PRO A 127 12.97 11.84 5.03
CA PRO A 127 14.25 11.51 5.64
C PRO A 127 15.33 11.18 4.61
N ALA A 128 16.55 11.67 4.81
CA ALA A 128 17.63 11.53 3.83
C ALA A 128 18.04 10.07 3.58
N ASP A 129 17.89 9.21 4.58
CA ASP A 129 18.09 7.76 4.51
C ASP A 129 17.07 7.06 3.59
N TYR A 130 15.94 7.70 3.27
CA TYR A 130 14.95 7.13 2.36
C TYR A 130 15.40 7.17 0.89
N ARG A 131 16.46 7.92 0.57
CA ARG A 131 17.03 8.02 -0.79
C ARG A 131 15.98 8.33 -1.85
N ALA A 132 15.04 9.22 -1.53
CA ALA A 132 13.92 9.56 -2.39
C ALA A 132 14.38 10.28 -3.68
N GLY A 133 13.67 10.05 -4.78
CA GLY A 133 13.96 10.68 -6.06
C GLY A 133 12.79 10.69 -7.03
N VAL A 134 12.86 11.59 -8.02
CA VAL A 134 11.91 11.68 -9.13
C VAL A 134 12.65 11.53 -10.45
N VAL A 135 12.28 10.51 -11.21
CA VAL A 135 12.78 10.28 -12.57
C VAL A 135 11.72 10.73 -13.58
N THR A 136 12.16 11.52 -14.55
CA THR A 136 11.36 11.88 -15.72
C THR A 136 11.65 10.95 -16.86
N SER A 137 10.61 10.49 -17.55
CA SER A 137 10.70 9.76 -18.81
C SER A 137 9.77 10.37 -19.86
N ARG A 138 9.84 9.87 -21.11
CA ARG A 138 9.02 10.32 -22.25
C ARG A 138 8.96 11.84 -22.41
N GLY A 139 10.13 12.48 -22.55
CA GLY A 139 10.20 13.93 -22.77
C GLY A 139 9.71 14.78 -21.59
N GLY A 140 9.70 14.24 -20.37
CA GLY A 140 9.29 14.97 -19.15
C GLY A 140 7.82 14.82 -18.78
N THR A 141 7.03 14.12 -19.59
CA THR A 141 5.58 13.95 -19.35
C THR A 141 5.27 12.88 -18.33
N ARG A 142 6.08 11.81 -18.22
CA ARG A 142 5.90 10.76 -17.21
C ARG A 142 6.88 10.94 -16.07
N LEU A 143 6.35 10.95 -14.86
CA LEU A 143 7.05 11.08 -13.59
C LEU A 143 6.98 9.75 -12.86
N THR A 144 8.15 9.28 -12.41
CA THR A 144 8.28 8.12 -11.53
C THR A 144 8.95 8.57 -10.26
N PHE A 145 8.23 8.54 -9.15
CA PHE A 145 8.76 8.77 -7.81
C PHE A 145 9.12 7.43 -7.17
N PHE A 146 10.25 7.39 -6.48
CA PHE A 146 10.66 6.24 -5.68
C PHE A 146 11.34 6.71 -4.38
N ALA A 147 11.17 5.93 -3.32
CA ALA A 147 11.95 6.02 -2.09
C ALA A 147 11.99 4.64 -1.40
N ASP A 148 12.97 4.41 -0.55
CA ASP A 148 13.18 3.17 0.19
C ASP A 148 13.27 3.48 1.69
N ALA A 149 12.22 3.15 2.44
CA ALA A 149 12.13 3.41 3.87
C ALA A 149 12.97 2.43 4.73
N GLY A 150 13.78 1.58 4.10
CA GLY A 150 14.50 0.50 4.74
C GLY A 150 13.61 -0.72 4.96
N GLU A 151 14.23 -1.84 5.36
CA GLU A 151 13.53 -3.13 5.56
C GLU A 151 12.67 -3.51 4.35
N GLN A 152 13.13 -3.16 3.14
CA GLN A 152 12.46 -3.32 1.84
C GLN A 152 11.00 -2.83 1.82
N VAL A 153 10.72 -1.74 2.55
CA VAL A 153 9.48 -0.97 2.41
C VAL A 153 9.71 0.11 1.36
N GLY A 154 9.05 -0.03 0.22
CA GLY A 154 9.12 0.91 -0.89
C GLY A 154 8.06 2.00 -0.78
N ILE A 155 8.35 3.16 -1.36
CA ILE A 155 7.38 4.21 -1.65
C ILE A 155 7.48 4.51 -3.13
N GLU A 156 6.38 4.42 -3.85
CA GLU A 156 6.35 4.68 -5.29
C GLU A 156 5.15 5.54 -5.69
N SER A 157 5.31 6.28 -6.78
CA SER A 157 4.19 6.90 -7.49
C SER A 157 4.54 6.96 -8.97
N GLU A 158 3.56 6.63 -9.81
CA GLU A 158 3.61 6.94 -11.23
C GLU A 158 2.55 7.99 -11.54
N ALA A 159 2.93 9.04 -12.26
CA ALA A 159 2.02 10.10 -12.65
C ALA A 159 2.46 10.72 -13.98
N ASN A 160 1.54 11.38 -14.66
CA ASN A 160 1.86 12.33 -15.72
C ASN A 160 2.03 13.72 -15.12
N SER A 161 2.78 14.59 -15.81
CA SER A 161 3.00 15.97 -15.38
C SER A 161 1.72 16.81 -15.28
N ALA A 162 0.66 16.41 -15.99
CA ALA A 162 -0.65 17.05 -15.98
C ALA A 162 -1.65 16.40 -15.01
N ASP A 163 -1.27 15.32 -14.31
CA ASP A 163 -2.19 14.66 -13.39
C ASP A 163 -2.44 15.54 -12.16
N HIS A 164 -3.70 15.60 -11.74
CA HIS A 164 -4.14 16.32 -10.54
C HIS A 164 -4.11 15.47 -9.28
N LEU A 165 -4.07 14.15 -9.41
CA LEU A 165 -4.04 13.22 -8.28
C LEU A 165 -2.80 12.36 -8.39
N LEU A 166 -1.90 12.51 -7.43
CA LEU A 166 -0.72 11.67 -7.28
C LEU A 166 -1.01 10.67 -6.17
N THR A 167 -0.87 9.38 -6.46
CA THR A 167 -1.05 8.32 -5.47
C THR A 167 0.31 7.79 -5.06
N LEU A 168 0.80 8.25 -3.90
CA LEU A 168 2.02 7.72 -3.31
C LEU A 168 1.67 6.44 -2.55
N ARG A 169 2.10 5.29 -3.08
CA ARG A 169 1.89 3.97 -2.48
C ARG A 169 3.10 3.62 -1.62
N VAL A 170 2.88 3.40 -0.33
CA VAL A 170 3.84 2.80 0.60
C VAL A 170 3.54 1.31 0.68
N PHE A 171 4.52 0.43 0.46
CA PHE A 171 4.29 -1.01 0.37
C PHE A 171 5.45 -1.84 0.90
N THR A 172 5.17 -3.03 1.41
CA THR A 172 6.18 -3.94 2.00
C THR A 172 6.86 -4.88 1.00
N GLY A 173 6.33 -4.95 -0.22
CA GLY A 173 6.55 -6.06 -1.16
C GLY A 173 5.95 -7.36 -0.65
N CYS A 174 6.09 -8.44 -1.44
CA CYS A 174 5.58 -9.76 -1.09
C CYS A 174 6.44 -10.45 -0.01
N ARG A 175 5.84 -10.78 1.14
CA ARG A 175 6.51 -11.36 2.32
C ARG A 175 5.83 -12.64 2.81
N PRO A 176 6.51 -13.49 3.59
CA PRO A 176 5.85 -14.60 4.28
C PRO A 176 4.62 -14.13 5.07
N ALA A 177 3.49 -14.78 4.83
CA ALA A 177 2.22 -14.45 5.45
C ALA A 177 2.20 -14.81 6.94
N VAL A 178 1.44 -14.05 7.73
CA VAL A 178 1.16 -14.36 9.14
C VAL A 178 -0.35 -14.46 9.36
N GLY A 179 -0.78 -15.27 10.32
CA GLY A 179 -2.21 -15.51 10.58
C GLY A 179 -2.91 -14.27 11.14
N ASP A 180 -2.28 -13.59 12.10
CA ASP A 180 -2.86 -12.46 12.81
C ASP A 180 -2.01 -11.21 12.59
N LEU A 181 -2.36 -10.45 11.54
CA LEU A 181 -1.72 -9.17 11.26
C LEU A 181 -2.51 -8.06 11.94
N ASP A 182 -1.88 -7.31 12.83
CA ASP A 182 -2.50 -6.09 13.37
C ASP A 182 -2.56 -5.03 12.26
N LEU A 183 -3.79 -4.68 11.87
CA LEU A 183 -4.07 -3.62 10.89
C LEU A 183 -4.64 -2.36 11.54
N THR A 184 -4.68 -2.31 12.86
CA THR A 184 -5.28 -1.21 13.62
C THR A 184 -4.46 0.07 13.46
N ASP A 185 -5.12 1.16 13.13
CA ASP A 185 -4.49 2.47 13.11
C ASP A 185 -4.34 3.06 14.52
N PRO A 186 -3.39 3.99 14.73
CA PRO A 186 -3.36 4.77 15.96
C PRO A 186 -4.69 5.54 16.16
N PRO A 187 -5.02 5.95 17.39
CA PRO A 187 -6.24 6.70 17.67
C PRO A 187 -6.33 7.98 16.81
N ALA A 188 -7.40 8.10 16.02
CA ALA A 188 -7.59 9.20 15.09
C ALA A 188 -8.04 10.53 15.74
N GLY A 189 -8.47 10.49 17.01
CA GLY A 189 -9.09 11.64 17.68
C GLY A 189 -10.52 11.91 17.22
N ALA A 190 -11.01 13.13 17.49
CA ALA A 190 -12.36 13.54 17.14
C ALA A 190 -12.45 13.94 15.65
N ALA A 191 -13.57 13.59 15.01
CA ALA A 191 -13.84 14.00 13.64
C ALA A 191 -13.95 15.54 13.54
N PRO A 192 -13.33 16.18 12.52
CA PRO A 192 -13.44 17.63 12.33
C PRO A 192 -14.87 18.05 11.97
N ALA A 193 -15.32 19.19 12.51
CA ALA A 193 -16.65 19.74 12.24
C ALA A 193 -16.90 20.02 10.74
N VAL A 194 -15.85 20.26 9.96
CA VAL A 194 -15.98 20.45 8.51
C VAL A 194 -16.58 19.22 7.83
N LEU A 195 -16.32 18.00 8.32
CA LEU A 195 -16.92 16.78 7.77
C LEU A 195 -18.45 16.82 7.81
N ASP A 196 -19.02 17.15 8.96
CA ASP A 196 -20.48 17.22 9.14
C ASP A 196 -21.08 18.33 8.26
N SER A 197 -20.42 19.49 8.19
CA SER A 197 -20.88 20.61 7.38
C SER A 197 -20.84 20.32 5.87
N THR A 198 -19.80 19.65 5.37
CA THR A 198 -19.67 19.28 3.95
C THR A 198 -20.71 18.22 3.57
N VAL A 199 -20.91 17.21 4.43
CA VAL A 199 -21.94 16.18 4.21
C VAL A 199 -23.34 16.79 4.21
N ALA A 200 -23.64 17.70 5.14
CA ALA A 200 -24.92 18.40 5.19
C ALA A 200 -25.15 19.27 3.93
N ALA A 201 -24.11 19.96 3.44
CA ALA A 201 -24.22 20.78 2.25
C ALA A 201 -24.44 19.95 0.97
N ILE A 202 -23.79 18.80 0.83
CA ILE A 202 -24.00 17.90 -0.31
C ILE A 202 -25.42 17.32 -0.28
N THR A 203 -25.88 16.86 0.89
CA THR A 203 -27.20 16.23 1.05
C THR A 203 -28.35 17.22 0.87
N ALA A 204 -28.21 18.47 1.34
CA ALA A 204 -29.21 19.53 1.13
C ALA A 204 -29.44 19.87 -0.35
N GLY A 205 -28.40 19.73 -1.19
CA GLY A 205 -28.48 19.96 -2.63
C GLY A 205 -28.97 18.74 -3.43
N SER A 206 -29.25 17.62 -2.77
CA SER A 206 -29.78 16.41 -3.40
C SER A 206 -31.30 16.38 -3.21
N THR A 207 -32.03 17.03 -4.12
CA THR A 207 -33.48 16.87 -4.26
C THR A 207 -33.81 15.49 -4.81
N ALA A 208 -33.60 14.44 -4.02
CA ALA A 208 -34.16 13.14 -4.33
C ALA A 208 -35.69 13.23 -4.24
N PRO A 209 -36.46 12.66 -5.19
CA PRO A 209 -37.91 12.62 -5.07
C PRO A 209 -38.30 11.88 -3.78
N ALA A 210 -39.21 12.47 -3.01
CA ALA A 210 -39.68 12.02 -1.69
C ALA A 210 -40.52 10.72 -1.73
N SER A 211 -40.19 9.79 -2.63
CA SER A 211 -40.90 8.55 -2.89
C SER A 211 -40.16 7.34 -2.32
N ALA A 212 -39.70 7.44 -1.07
CA ALA A 212 -39.34 6.30 -0.23
C ALA A 212 -39.62 6.65 1.23
N SER A 213 -40.68 6.03 1.76
CA SER A 213 -41.24 6.07 3.13
C SER A 213 -40.49 6.84 4.23
N PRO A 214 -41.19 7.69 5.00
CA PRO A 214 -40.67 8.24 6.26
C PRO A 214 -40.79 7.18 7.35
N ALA A 215 -39.76 6.36 7.50
CA ALA A 215 -39.42 5.75 8.79
C ALA A 215 -38.11 6.39 9.27
N ALA A 216 -38.13 7.71 9.42
CA ALA A 216 -37.13 8.43 10.20
C ALA A 216 -37.41 8.13 11.67
N THR A 217 -36.73 7.11 12.20
CA THR A 217 -36.59 6.95 13.65
C THR A 217 -35.80 8.15 14.17
N PRO A 218 -36.37 9.00 15.04
CA PRO A 218 -35.60 10.02 15.74
C PRO A 218 -34.69 9.27 16.71
N GLY A 219 -33.42 9.12 16.36
CA GLY A 219 -32.46 8.32 17.11
C GLY A 219 -31.50 7.46 16.26
N ALA A 220 -31.48 7.59 14.93
CA ALA A 220 -30.39 7.04 14.14
C ALA A 220 -29.09 7.77 14.50
N GLU A 221 -28.38 7.25 15.50
CA GLU A 221 -26.96 7.48 15.72
C GLU A 221 -26.28 7.50 14.36
N GLY A 222 -25.74 8.68 14.00
CA GLY A 222 -25.15 8.91 12.69
C GLY A 222 -24.14 7.82 12.38
N VAL A 223 -24.20 7.27 11.17
CA VAL A 223 -23.24 6.27 10.69
C VAL A 223 -21.84 6.78 11.01
N ALA A 224 -21.15 6.07 11.92
CA ALA A 224 -19.85 6.48 12.41
C ALA A 224 -18.91 6.67 11.21
N ALA A 225 -18.18 7.78 11.19
CA ALA A 225 -17.20 8.01 10.14
C ALA A 225 -16.11 6.94 10.24
N GLU A 226 -15.73 6.37 9.10
CA GLU A 226 -14.56 5.50 9.04
C GLU A 226 -13.32 6.39 9.23
N ALA A 227 -12.52 6.10 10.25
CA ALA A 227 -11.31 6.85 10.55
C ALA A 227 -10.08 6.05 10.17
N ARG A 228 -9.10 6.73 9.58
CA ARG A 228 -7.79 6.20 9.21
C ARG A 228 -6.74 7.13 9.76
N ALA A 229 -5.64 6.60 10.26
CA ALA A 229 -4.65 7.43 10.92
C ALA A 229 -3.22 6.90 10.79
N VAL A 230 -2.27 7.82 10.90
CA VAL A 230 -0.82 7.52 11.00
C VAL A 230 -0.18 8.42 12.04
N ALA A 231 0.78 7.86 12.77
CA ALA A 231 1.62 8.62 13.68
C ALA A 231 2.62 9.47 12.88
N CYS A 232 2.80 10.73 13.27
CA CYS A 232 3.69 11.65 12.58
C CYS A 232 5.10 11.63 13.19
N PRO A 233 6.18 11.82 12.40
CA PRO A 233 7.56 11.80 12.91
C PRO A 233 7.84 12.86 13.99
N GLY A 234 7.20 14.04 13.89
CA GLY A 234 7.31 15.13 14.86
C GLY A 234 6.40 15.00 16.08
N GLY A 235 5.73 13.85 16.24
CA GLY A 235 4.70 13.64 17.24
C GLY A 235 3.29 13.91 16.73
N GLY A 236 2.31 13.35 17.46
CA GLY A 236 0.90 13.43 17.14
C GLY A 236 0.46 12.54 15.98
N THR A 237 -0.70 12.86 15.40
CA THR A 237 -1.40 11.95 14.47
C THR A 237 -2.05 12.73 13.34
N MET A 238 -1.87 12.24 12.11
CA MET A 238 -2.62 12.64 10.94
C MET A 238 -3.79 11.68 10.80
N SER A 239 -4.99 12.19 10.53
CA SER A 239 -6.18 11.36 10.42
C SER A 239 -7.09 11.78 9.29
N THR A 240 -7.58 10.81 8.53
CA THR A 240 -8.62 10.98 7.51
C THR A 240 -9.91 10.32 7.99
N PHE A 241 -10.98 11.12 8.04
CA PHE A 241 -12.32 10.67 8.35
C PHE A 241 -13.14 10.61 7.07
N VAL A 242 -13.79 9.48 6.82
CA VAL A 242 -14.54 9.20 5.61
C VAL A 242 -16.01 9.00 5.97
N ARG A 243 -16.90 9.71 5.28
CA ARG A 243 -18.35 9.53 5.40
C ARG A 243 -19.04 9.55 4.04
N ASP A 244 -20.06 8.73 3.92
CA ASP A 244 -20.98 8.78 2.79
C ASP A 244 -21.87 10.03 2.87
N ALA A 245 -22.05 10.71 1.73
CA ALA A 245 -22.85 11.93 1.60
C ALA A 245 -24.05 11.75 0.65
N GLY A 246 -24.50 10.51 0.45
CA GLY A 246 -25.66 10.18 -0.37
C GLY A 246 -25.35 9.99 -1.85
N PRO A 247 -26.39 9.96 -2.71
CA PRO A 247 -26.24 9.69 -4.13
C PRO A 247 -25.46 10.80 -4.85
N ALA A 248 -24.58 10.39 -5.77
CA ALA A 248 -23.86 11.27 -6.67
C ALA A 248 -24.61 11.41 -7.99
N ALA A 249 -24.86 12.66 -8.40
CA ALA A 249 -25.24 12.98 -9.76
C ALA A 249 -24.03 13.63 -10.45
N PRO A 250 -23.46 13.03 -11.50
CA PRO A 250 -22.20 13.47 -12.11
C PRO A 250 -22.26 14.89 -12.70
N GLU A 251 -23.46 15.37 -13.02
CA GLU A 251 -23.73 16.72 -13.54
C GLU A 251 -23.67 17.80 -12.44
N SER A 252 -23.64 17.40 -11.16
CA SER A 252 -23.54 18.32 -10.04
C SER A 252 -22.11 18.78 -9.91
N GLY A 253 -21.80 20.01 -10.35
CA GLY A 253 -20.54 20.68 -10.03
C GLY A 253 -20.25 20.71 -8.51
N PRO A 254 -19.11 21.29 -8.09
CA PRO A 254 -18.65 21.19 -6.71
C PRO A 254 -19.69 21.69 -5.69
N LYS A 255 -20.22 20.76 -4.90
CA LYS A 255 -21.19 21.01 -3.81
C LYS A 255 -20.48 21.02 -2.46
N GLY A 256 -20.98 21.81 -1.51
CA GLY A 256 -20.38 21.88 -0.17
C GLY A 256 -18.95 22.42 -0.15
N VAL A 257 -18.56 23.17 -1.19
CA VAL A 257 -17.37 24.03 -1.17
C VAL A 257 -17.78 25.39 -0.58
N PRO A 258 -17.15 25.87 0.49
CA PRO A 258 -17.48 27.17 1.08
C PRO A 258 -17.33 28.32 0.07
N GLU A 259 -18.17 29.34 0.19
CA GLU A 259 -18.12 30.51 -0.69
C GLU A 259 -16.72 31.16 -0.68
N GLY A 260 -16.22 31.55 -1.86
CA GLY A 260 -14.88 32.11 -2.03
C GLY A 260 -13.73 31.10 -1.99
N THR A 261 -14.00 29.81 -1.76
CA THR A 261 -12.96 28.76 -1.82
C THR A 261 -12.78 28.27 -3.25
N VAL A 262 -11.54 28.28 -3.74
CA VAL A 262 -11.17 27.73 -5.04
C VAL A 262 -10.68 26.28 -4.84
N PRO A 263 -11.33 25.28 -5.46
CA PRO A 263 -10.85 23.90 -5.42
C PRO A 263 -9.46 23.76 -6.03
N VAL A 264 -8.60 22.96 -5.40
CA VAL A 264 -7.28 22.57 -5.94
C VAL A 264 -7.44 21.61 -7.12
N TRP A 265 -8.49 20.79 -7.07
CA TRP A 265 -8.89 19.87 -8.12
C TRP A 265 -10.41 19.85 -8.21
N SER A 266 -10.96 19.79 -9.42
CA SER A 266 -12.39 19.60 -9.68
C SER A 266 -12.57 19.00 -11.07
N ASP A 267 -13.19 17.82 -11.14
CA ASP A 267 -13.58 17.16 -12.38
C ASP A 267 -14.88 16.36 -12.20
N ALA A 268 -15.21 15.49 -13.15
CA ALA A 268 -16.41 14.64 -13.08
C ALA A 268 -16.36 13.59 -11.95
N GLY A 269 -15.17 13.22 -11.47
CA GLY A 269 -14.94 12.27 -10.40
C GLY A 269 -15.01 12.91 -9.00
N GLY A 270 -14.95 14.23 -8.89
CA GLY A 270 -15.07 14.91 -7.61
C GLY A 270 -14.37 16.26 -7.55
N TRP A 271 -14.13 16.73 -6.32
CA TRP A 271 -13.37 17.95 -6.06
C TRP A 271 -12.61 17.85 -4.74
N ALA A 272 -11.51 18.60 -4.65
CA ALA A 272 -10.68 18.68 -3.46
C ALA A 272 -10.36 20.15 -3.16
N TYR A 273 -10.43 20.53 -1.89
CA TYR A 273 -10.13 21.89 -1.44
C TYR A 273 -9.56 21.91 -0.02
N ARG A 274 -9.01 23.06 0.36
CA ARG A 274 -8.52 23.33 1.70
C ARG A 274 -9.56 24.09 2.51
N SER A 275 -9.83 23.63 3.72
CA SER A 275 -10.63 24.36 4.70
C SER A 275 -9.74 24.67 5.90
N GLY A 276 -9.08 25.83 5.85
CA GLY A 276 -8.02 26.15 6.81
C GLY A 276 -6.86 25.15 6.74
N SER A 277 -6.68 24.39 7.82
CA SER A 277 -5.63 23.37 7.94
C SER A 277 -6.06 21.98 7.47
N GLU A 278 -7.36 21.79 7.25
CA GLU A 278 -7.99 20.54 6.90
C GLU A 278 -8.04 20.39 5.38
N SER A 279 -7.82 19.16 4.92
CA SER A 279 -7.90 18.76 3.52
C SER A 279 -9.25 18.09 3.30
N VAL A 280 -10.09 18.65 2.42
CA VAL A 280 -11.42 18.09 2.12
C VAL A 280 -11.40 17.54 0.70
N VAL A 281 -11.76 16.26 0.57
CA VAL A 281 -11.88 15.58 -0.71
C VAL A 281 -13.29 15.01 -0.81
N VAL A 282 -13.98 15.32 -1.89
CA VAL A 282 -15.26 14.72 -2.23
C VAL A 282 -15.08 13.94 -3.51
N THR A 283 -15.35 12.64 -3.47
CA THR A 283 -15.27 11.75 -4.64
C THR A 283 -16.62 11.12 -4.93
N ALA A 284 -16.96 10.97 -6.21
CA ALA A 284 -18.05 10.11 -6.64
C ALA A 284 -17.55 8.66 -6.77
N ASP A 285 -17.99 7.77 -5.88
CA ASP A 285 -17.70 6.33 -5.89
C ASP A 285 -19.01 5.55 -6.08
N ARG A 286 -19.14 4.83 -7.19
CA ARG A 286 -20.30 3.97 -7.52
C ARG A 286 -21.65 4.63 -7.20
N ASP A 287 -21.90 5.77 -7.85
CA ASP A 287 -23.12 6.58 -7.72
C ASP A 287 -23.35 7.20 -6.33
N ARG A 288 -22.33 7.27 -5.48
CA ARG A 288 -22.41 7.91 -4.16
C ARG A 288 -21.28 8.91 -3.94
N PHE A 289 -21.60 10.04 -3.33
CA PHE A 289 -20.58 10.97 -2.87
C PHE A 289 -19.97 10.43 -1.58
N ARG A 290 -18.64 10.41 -1.52
CA ARG A 290 -17.86 10.12 -0.33
C ARG A 290 -17.04 11.34 0.03
N VAL A 291 -17.24 11.85 1.24
CA VAL A 291 -16.48 12.97 1.80
C VAL A 291 -15.37 12.41 2.67
N SER A 292 -14.15 12.81 2.38
CA SER A 292 -12.97 12.52 3.19
C SER A 292 -12.39 13.82 3.72
N VAL A 293 -12.24 13.92 5.04
CA VAL A 293 -11.62 15.08 5.69
C VAL A 293 -10.36 14.63 6.40
N THR A 294 -9.24 15.22 6.01
CA THR A 294 -7.92 14.91 6.52
C THR A 294 -7.38 16.04 7.38
N THR A 295 -6.99 15.70 8.60
CA THR A 295 -6.29 16.59 9.54
C THR A 295 -4.79 16.57 9.28
N ALA A 296 -4.10 17.67 9.56
CA ALA A 296 -2.65 17.76 9.43
C ALA A 296 -1.92 17.01 10.56
N CYS A 297 -0.62 16.74 10.39
CA CYS A 297 0.24 16.31 11.49
C CYS A 297 0.33 17.45 12.51
N ARG A 298 -0.31 17.29 13.67
CA ARG A 298 -0.19 18.23 14.79
C ARG A 298 0.35 17.49 16.00
N ALA A 299 1.32 18.09 16.70
CA ALA A 299 1.68 17.64 18.04
C ALA A 299 0.43 17.76 18.94
N GLY A 300 0.08 16.66 19.60
CA GLY A 300 -1.03 16.61 20.55
C GLY A 300 -0.73 17.37 21.84
#